data_AF-A0A7V5QCN1-F1
#
_entry.id   AF-A0A7V5QCN1-F1
#
_cell.length_a   1.000
_cell.length_b   1.000
_cell.length_c   1.000
_cell.angle_alpha   90.00
_cell.angle_beta   90.00
_cell.angle_gamma   90.00
#
_symmetry.space_group_name_H-M   'P 1'
#
loop_
_entity.id
_entity.type
_entity.pdbx_description
1 polymer ?
#
loop_
_entity_poly.entity_id
_entity_poly.type
_entity_poly.pdbx_seq_one_letter_code
_entity_poly.pdbx_strand_id
1 'polypeptide(L)'
;MAWTDDRVEMLKTLWAEGLSASQIANRLGGATRNAVIGKVHRLGLSGRGRPANSSRPKPAKRKPSLPKTPREPLPVAGNTALKPAAEVKPVVNVEPAPAPVHIVETPSRERRTILTLTEQTCKWPIGNPGEEDFHFCGAEKASGGIPYCSEHAAIAYQPVDSRRRRANG
;
A
#
# COMPACT_ATOMS: atom_id res chain seq x y z
N MET A 1 6.83 -26.48 -5.23
CA MET A 1 6.08 -27.31 -4.25
C MET A 1 4.66 -27.49 -4.76
N ALA A 2 4.24 -28.71 -5.09
CA ALA A 2 2.88 -28.97 -5.54
C ALA A 2 1.90 -29.10 -4.37
N TRP A 3 0.64 -28.73 -4.59
CA TRP A 3 -0.46 -29.07 -3.69
C TRP A 3 -1.05 -30.42 -4.15
N THR A 4 -0.41 -31.52 -3.76
CA THR A 4 -0.96 -32.88 -3.94
C THR A 4 -2.23 -33.05 -3.10
N ASP A 5 -3.08 -33.99 -3.49
CA ASP A 5 -4.37 -34.20 -2.82
C ASP A 5 -4.21 -34.63 -1.36
N ASP A 6 -3.21 -35.46 -1.01
CA ASP A 6 -2.88 -35.80 0.39
C ASP A 6 -2.60 -34.56 1.25
N ARG A 7 -1.91 -33.56 0.67
CA ARG A 7 -1.58 -32.30 1.35
C ARG A 7 -2.80 -31.39 1.46
N VAL A 8 -3.78 -31.55 0.58
CA VAL A 8 -5.07 -30.84 0.63
C VAL A 8 -6.01 -31.48 1.65
N GLU A 9 -6.05 -32.80 1.73
CA GLU A 9 -6.80 -33.53 2.74
C GLU A 9 -6.24 -33.27 4.14
N MET A 10 -4.93 -33.41 4.33
CA MET A 10 -4.26 -33.07 5.59
C MET A 10 -4.47 -31.59 5.96
N LEU A 11 -4.48 -30.68 4.98
CA LEU A 11 -4.87 -29.28 5.22
C LEU A 11 -6.32 -29.15 5.72
N LYS A 12 -7.29 -29.86 5.13
CA LYS A 12 -8.69 -29.85 5.57
C LYS A 12 -8.82 -30.36 7.01
N THR A 13 -8.20 -31.50 7.34
CA THR A 13 -8.22 -32.09 8.69
C THR A 13 -7.64 -31.15 9.73
N LEU A 14 -6.43 -30.62 9.49
CA LEU A 14 -5.80 -29.66 10.39
C LEU A 14 -6.57 -28.31 10.48
N TRP A 15 -7.33 -27.95 9.44
CA TRP A 15 -8.22 -26.79 9.45
C TRP A 15 -9.53 -27.07 10.20
N ALA A 16 -10.00 -28.31 10.28
CA ALA A 16 -11.07 -28.70 11.19
C ALA A 16 -10.60 -28.68 12.66
N GLU A 17 -9.41 -29.23 12.95
CA GLU A 17 -8.79 -29.34 14.30
C GLU A 17 -8.52 -28.01 15.06
N GLY A 18 -8.79 -26.85 14.48
CA GLY A 18 -8.52 -25.54 15.13
C GLY A 18 -7.13 -24.94 14.90
N LEU A 19 -6.18 -25.62 14.23
CA LEU A 19 -4.79 -25.15 14.10
C LEU A 19 -4.61 -23.89 13.26
N SER A 20 -3.76 -22.97 13.72
CA SER A 20 -3.41 -21.77 12.95
C SER A 20 -2.62 -22.09 11.66
N ALA A 21 -2.74 -21.24 10.65
CA ALA A 21 -2.05 -21.42 9.36
C ALA A 21 -0.51 -21.56 9.48
N SER A 22 0.11 -20.99 10.53
CA SER A 22 1.54 -21.15 10.80
C SER A 22 1.89 -22.55 11.32
N GLN A 23 1.06 -23.12 12.19
CA GLN A 23 1.26 -24.48 12.71
C GLN A 23 1.00 -25.52 11.60
N ILE A 24 -0.01 -25.29 10.77
CA ILE A 24 -0.32 -26.12 9.59
C ILE A 24 0.84 -26.09 8.58
N ALA A 25 1.42 -24.91 8.31
CA ALA A 25 2.59 -24.76 7.45
C ALA A 25 3.79 -25.59 7.96
N ASN A 26 4.03 -25.57 9.28
CA ASN A 26 5.09 -26.35 9.92
C ASN A 26 4.83 -27.87 9.83
N ARG A 27 3.58 -28.34 10.03
CA ARG A 27 3.22 -29.76 9.91
C ARG A 27 3.31 -30.27 8.45
N LEU A 28 2.86 -29.49 7.47
CA LEU A 28 2.87 -29.89 6.06
C LEU A 28 4.27 -29.91 5.44
N GLY A 29 5.21 -29.09 5.94
CA GLY A 29 6.56 -28.94 5.38
C GLY A 29 6.59 -28.28 3.99
N GLY A 30 7.55 -27.40 3.73
CA GLY A 30 7.71 -26.75 2.41
C GLY A 30 6.54 -25.86 1.93
N ALA A 31 5.58 -25.54 2.81
CA ALA A 31 4.55 -24.54 2.58
C ALA A 31 4.73 -23.40 3.58
N THR A 32 4.50 -22.15 3.16
CA THR A 32 4.52 -20.99 4.05
C THR A 32 3.14 -20.72 4.63
N ARG A 33 3.06 -19.97 5.74
CA ARG A 33 1.79 -19.47 6.33
C ARG A 33 0.86 -18.86 5.27
N ASN A 34 1.40 -18.04 4.37
CA ASN A 34 0.62 -17.37 3.33
C ASN A 34 0.15 -18.35 2.23
N ALA A 35 0.97 -19.35 1.89
CA ALA A 35 0.55 -20.41 0.96
C ALA A 35 -0.63 -21.23 1.53
N VAL A 36 -0.60 -21.53 2.83
CA VAL A 36 -1.71 -22.19 3.55
C VAL A 36 -2.97 -21.34 3.50
N ILE A 37 -2.92 -20.07 3.93
CA ILE A 37 -4.07 -19.14 3.90
C ILE A 37 -4.67 -19.05 2.49
N GLY A 38 -3.81 -18.87 1.47
CA GLY A 38 -4.26 -18.80 0.08
C GLY A 38 -4.87 -20.10 -0.44
N LYS A 39 -4.44 -21.28 0.04
CA LYS A 39 -5.07 -22.57 -0.35
C LYS A 39 -6.40 -22.78 0.36
N VAL A 40 -6.50 -22.46 1.66
CA VAL A 40 -7.76 -22.49 2.44
C VAL A 40 -8.82 -21.62 1.77
N HIS A 41 -8.49 -20.37 1.42
CA HIS A 41 -9.41 -19.46 0.75
C HIS A 41 -9.87 -19.96 -0.63
N ARG A 42 -8.97 -20.58 -1.41
CA ARG A 42 -9.31 -21.20 -2.71
C ARG A 42 -10.15 -22.48 -2.59
N LEU A 43 -10.16 -23.11 -1.42
CA LEU A 43 -10.98 -24.29 -1.14
C LEU A 43 -12.34 -23.94 -0.51
N GLY A 44 -12.65 -22.64 -0.32
CA GLY A 44 -13.89 -22.20 0.32
C GLY A 44 -14.03 -22.63 1.80
N LEU A 45 -12.94 -23.09 2.43
CA LEU A 45 -12.96 -23.54 3.82
C LEU A 45 -13.21 -22.33 4.73
N SER A 46 -14.33 -22.36 5.44
CA SER A 46 -14.84 -21.24 6.23
C SER A 46 -13.76 -20.63 7.12
N GLY A 47 -13.67 -19.31 7.09
CA GLY A 47 -12.75 -18.56 7.92
C GLY A 47 -13.13 -18.70 9.38
N ARG A 48 -12.33 -19.44 10.17
CA ARG A 48 -12.37 -19.33 11.63
C ARG A 48 -12.22 -17.85 11.98
N GLY A 49 -13.23 -17.30 12.67
CA GLY A 49 -13.30 -15.89 13.03
C GLY A 49 -11.96 -15.45 13.61
N ARG A 50 -11.40 -14.37 13.07
CA ARG A 50 -10.11 -13.81 13.48
C ARG A 50 -10.15 -13.64 15.00
N PRO A 51 -9.31 -14.33 15.80
CA PRO A 51 -9.24 -14.07 17.23
C PRO A 51 -8.86 -12.59 17.40
N ALA A 52 -9.63 -11.88 18.23
CA ALA A 52 -9.42 -10.46 18.47
C ALA A 52 -7.97 -10.22 18.91
N ASN A 53 -7.41 -9.11 18.45
CA ASN A 53 -5.98 -8.79 18.48
C ASN A 53 -5.25 -9.27 19.74
N SER A 54 -4.30 -10.20 19.58
CA SER A 54 -3.22 -10.34 20.57
C SER A 54 -2.29 -9.14 20.43
N SER A 55 -2.66 -8.04 21.08
CA SER A 55 -1.84 -6.85 21.28
C SER A 55 -0.73 -7.13 22.31
N ARG A 56 0.10 -8.16 22.06
CA ARG A 56 1.31 -8.40 22.86
C ARG A 56 2.45 -7.56 22.27
N PRO A 57 2.92 -6.49 22.96
CA PRO A 57 4.03 -5.70 22.47
C PRO A 57 5.28 -6.58 22.41
N LYS A 58 5.89 -6.67 21.22
CA LYS A 58 7.14 -7.41 21.01
C LYS A 58 8.29 -6.56 21.56
N PRO A 59 9.06 -7.03 22.56
CA PRO A 59 10.14 -6.23 23.14
C PRO A 59 11.22 -5.98 22.08
N ALA A 60 11.36 -4.73 21.67
CA ALA A 60 12.38 -4.32 20.72
C ALA A 60 13.76 -4.33 21.42
N LYS A 61 14.55 -5.38 21.19
CA LYS A 61 15.97 -5.38 21.57
C LYS A 61 16.68 -4.25 20.82
N ARG A 62 16.97 -3.16 21.51
CA ARG A 62 17.81 -2.05 20.99
C ARG A 62 19.18 -2.63 20.62
N LYS A 63 19.62 -2.43 19.37
CA LYS A 63 21.03 -2.65 18.99
C LYS A 63 21.87 -1.50 19.56
N PRO A 64 23.08 -1.73 20.09
CA PRO A 64 23.96 -0.65 20.50
C PRO A 64 24.35 0.22 19.30
N SER A 65 24.21 1.53 19.44
CA SER A 65 24.71 2.52 18.48
C SER A 65 26.18 2.82 18.77
N LEU A 66 27.07 2.64 17.79
CA LEU A 66 28.47 3.05 17.93
C LEU A 66 28.61 4.59 18.00
N PRO A 67 29.64 5.13 18.67
CA PRO A 67 29.87 6.57 18.75
C PRO A 67 30.19 7.15 17.37
N LYS A 68 29.59 8.29 17.03
CA LYS A 68 30.03 9.11 15.89
C LYS A 68 31.16 10.01 16.37
N THR A 69 32.33 9.92 15.76
CA THR A 69 33.41 10.89 15.96
C THR A 69 33.08 12.22 15.29
N PRO A 70 33.44 13.37 15.88
CA PRO A 70 33.39 14.65 15.19
C PRO A 70 34.38 14.69 14.01
N ARG A 71 33.99 15.30 12.90
CA ARG A 71 34.90 15.79 11.86
C ARG A 71 34.72 17.31 11.76
N GLU A 72 35.83 18.03 11.77
CA GLU A 72 35.85 19.49 11.68
C GLU A 72 35.52 19.99 10.25
N PRO A 73 34.97 21.21 10.11
CA PRO A 73 34.72 21.84 8.82
C PRO A 73 35.96 22.57 8.28
N LEU A 74 36.16 22.52 6.95
CA LEU A 74 37.09 23.41 6.24
C LEU A 74 36.37 24.68 5.77
N PRO A 75 37.01 25.86 5.78
CA PRO A 75 36.35 27.14 5.56
C PRO A 75 36.37 27.60 4.09
N VAL A 76 35.32 28.29 3.67
CA VAL A 76 35.36 29.28 2.58
C VAL A 76 34.51 30.49 3.02
N ALA A 77 35.10 31.69 2.99
CA ALA A 77 34.46 32.96 3.34
C ALA A 77 34.38 33.88 2.11
N GLY A 78 33.53 34.91 2.02
CA GLY A 78 32.38 35.32 2.86
C GLY A 78 31.22 35.70 1.90
N ASN A 79 30.45 36.80 1.99
CA ASN A 79 30.00 37.77 3.00
C ASN A 79 29.01 38.71 2.24
N THR A 80 27.89 39.25 2.76
CA THR A 80 27.41 39.50 4.13
C THR A 80 25.86 39.27 4.21
N ALA A 81 25.28 39.48 5.39
CA ALA A 81 23.86 39.42 5.78
C ALA A 81 22.77 39.94 4.80
N LEU A 82 21.61 39.27 4.84
CA LEU A 82 20.36 39.91 5.32
C LEU A 82 19.42 38.87 5.96
N LYS A 83 19.13 39.01 7.25
CA LYS A 83 17.99 38.35 7.91
C LYS A 83 16.80 39.32 7.90
N PRO A 84 15.60 38.90 7.47
CA PRO A 84 14.36 39.38 8.06
C PRO A 84 14.11 38.61 9.37
N ALA A 85 13.65 39.32 10.40
CA ALA A 85 13.33 38.74 11.69
C ALA A 85 12.05 37.89 11.64
N ALA A 86 11.82 37.10 12.69
CA ALA A 86 10.58 36.35 12.84
C ALA A 86 9.39 37.29 13.12
N GLU A 87 8.28 37.07 12.42
CA GLU A 87 6.94 37.35 12.96
C GLU A 87 6.22 36.02 13.17
N VAL A 88 6.01 35.68 14.44
CA VAL A 88 5.22 34.51 14.82
C VAL A 88 3.74 34.86 14.65
N LYS A 89 3.12 34.38 13.57
CA LYS A 89 1.65 34.41 13.46
C LYS A 89 1.06 33.31 14.35
N PRO A 90 0.00 33.59 15.11
CA PRO A 90 -0.55 32.63 16.06
C PRO A 90 -1.16 31.43 15.34
N VAL A 91 -0.98 30.24 15.94
CA VAL A 91 -1.51 28.98 15.42
C VAL A 91 -3.02 28.94 15.65
N VAL A 92 -3.80 29.18 14.60
CA VAL A 92 -5.23 28.86 14.60
C VAL A 92 -5.36 27.35 14.39
N ASN A 93 -5.84 26.64 15.41
CA ASN A 93 -6.19 25.23 15.32
C ASN A 93 -7.41 25.07 14.40
N VAL A 94 -7.16 24.80 13.11
CA VAL A 94 -8.21 24.40 12.16
C VAL A 94 -8.24 22.87 12.17
N GLU A 95 -9.37 22.29 12.58
CA GLU A 95 -9.63 20.86 12.42
C GLU A 95 -9.32 20.44 10.98
N PRO A 96 -8.65 19.29 10.75
CA PRO A 96 -8.42 18.80 9.41
C PRO A 96 -9.76 18.39 8.79
N ALA A 97 -10.41 19.34 8.13
CA ALA A 97 -11.58 19.08 7.30
C ALA A 97 -11.27 17.90 6.37
N PRO A 98 -12.20 16.94 6.20
CA PRO A 98 -11.96 15.78 5.37
C PRO A 98 -11.56 16.27 3.97
N ALA A 99 -10.37 15.86 3.52
CA ALA A 99 -9.87 16.23 2.21
C ALA A 99 -10.96 15.92 1.18
N PRO A 100 -11.35 16.88 0.31
CA PRO A 100 -12.42 16.65 -0.63
C PRO A 100 -12.09 15.42 -1.45
N VAL A 101 -12.97 14.43 -1.38
CA VAL A 101 -13.02 13.37 -2.38
C VAL A 101 -13.33 14.07 -3.69
N HIS A 102 -12.28 14.40 -4.44
CA HIS A 102 -12.40 14.88 -5.81
C HIS A 102 -12.94 13.72 -6.65
N ILE A 103 -14.27 13.60 -6.64
CA ILE A 103 -15.02 12.94 -7.69
C ILE A 103 -14.78 13.83 -8.91
N VAL A 104 -13.69 13.55 -9.63
CA VAL A 104 -13.44 14.17 -10.92
C VAL A 104 -14.56 13.67 -11.83
N GLU A 105 -15.58 14.50 -12.01
CA GLU A 105 -16.63 14.29 -13.00
C GLU A 105 -15.98 14.32 -14.37
N THR A 106 -15.41 13.17 -14.73
CA THR A 106 -14.63 12.99 -15.95
C THR A 106 -15.57 13.31 -17.10
N PRO A 107 -15.26 14.30 -17.95
CA PRO A 107 -16.13 14.69 -19.05
C PRO A 107 -16.53 13.44 -19.83
N SER A 108 -17.82 13.27 -20.11
CA SER A 108 -18.39 12.01 -20.63
C SER A 108 -17.64 11.44 -21.86
N ARG A 109 -16.95 12.30 -22.63
CA ARG A 109 -16.08 11.95 -23.77
C ARG A 109 -14.84 11.09 -23.43
N GLU A 110 -14.38 11.08 -22.19
CA GLU A 110 -13.18 10.34 -21.79
C GLU A 110 -13.49 8.99 -21.13
N ARG A 111 -14.71 8.76 -20.63
CA ARG A 111 -15.11 7.48 -20.03
C ARG A 111 -14.98 6.33 -21.05
N ARG A 112 -14.16 5.32 -20.77
CA ARG A 112 -13.98 4.13 -21.62
C ARG A 112 -14.42 2.86 -20.90
N THR A 113 -15.21 2.04 -21.56
CA THR A 113 -15.47 0.66 -21.14
C THR A 113 -14.28 -0.24 -21.46
N ILE A 114 -14.22 -1.45 -20.90
CA ILE A 114 -13.16 -2.43 -21.19
C ILE A 114 -13.04 -2.75 -22.71
N LEU A 115 -14.15 -2.67 -23.44
CA LEU A 115 -14.22 -2.92 -24.89
C LEU A 115 -13.73 -1.75 -25.76
N THR A 116 -13.68 -0.54 -25.19
CA THR A 116 -13.32 0.70 -25.91
C THR A 116 -11.97 1.29 -25.48
N LEU A 117 -11.31 0.63 -24.54
CA LEU A 117 -9.99 0.97 -24.01
C LEU A 117 -8.90 0.50 -24.99
N THR A 118 -8.03 1.41 -25.41
CA THR A 118 -7.00 1.14 -26.41
C THR A 118 -5.61 0.96 -25.80
N GLU A 119 -4.62 0.67 -26.66
CA GLU A 119 -3.20 0.81 -26.37
C GLU A 119 -2.85 2.16 -25.73
N GLN A 120 -3.38 3.26 -26.28
CA GLN A 120 -2.93 4.63 -26.00
C GLN A 120 -3.72 5.40 -24.92
N THR A 121 -4.71 4.77 -24.31
CA THR A 121 -5.61 5.38 -23.31
C THR A 121 -5.33 4.93 -21.88
N CYS A 122 -5.54 5.81 -20.92
CA CYS A 122 -5.38 5.61 -19.49
C CYS A 122 -6.28 4.49 -18.96
N LYS A 123 -5.65 3.49 -18.33
CA LYS A 123 -6.31 2.28 -17.82
C LYS A 123 -6.72 2.37 -16.34
N TRP A 124 -6.91 3.59 -15.81
CA TRP A 124 -7.28 3.78 -14.40
C TRP A 124 -8.77 3.47 -14.18
N PRO A 125 -9.14 2.53 -13.28
CA PRO A 125 -10.53 2.17 -13.02
C PRO A 125 -11.24 3.22 -12.15
N ILE A 126 -12.48 3.52 -12.50
CA ILE A 126 -13.41 4.42 -11.82
C ILE A 126 -14.70 3.63 -11.54
N GLY A 127 -15.20 3.69 -10.31
CA GLY A 127 -16.32 2.86 -9.83
C GLY A 127 -15.91 1.42 -9.48
N ASN A 128 -16.88 0.60 -9.08
CA ASN A 128 -16.65 -0.82 -8.75
C ASN A 128 -17.01 -1.74 -9.94
N PRO A 129 -16.22 -2.80 -10.26
CA PRO A 129 -16.48 -3.70 -11.40
C PRO A 129 -17.83 -4.45 -11.44
N GLY A 130 -18.66 -4.34 -10.39
CA GLY A 130 -20.02 -4.91 -10.33
C GLY A 130 -21.14 -3.87 -10.48
N GLU A 131 -20.81 -2.60 -10.70
CA GLU A 131 -21.75 -1.49 -10.87
C GLU A 131 -21.80 -1.05 -12.35
N GLU A 132 -22.95 -0.54 -12.80
CA GLU A 132 -23.16 -0.17 -14.21
C GLU A 132 -22.33 1.05 -14.67
N ASP A 133 -21.93 1.93 -13.75
CA ASP A 133 -21.04 3.08 -14.04
C ASP A 133 -19.53 2.70 -13.93
N PHE A 134 -19.18 1.40 -13.95
CA PHE A 134 -17.76 1.01 -14.02
C PHE A 134 -17.14 1.40 -15.35
N HIS A 135 -16.15 2.30 -15.30
CA HIS A 135 -15.42 2.76 -16.47
C HIS A 135 -13.95 3.00 -16.18
N PHE A 136 -13.16 3.18 -17.23
CA PHE A 136 -11.78 3.61 -17.18
C PHE A 136 -11.67 5.09 -17.54
N CYS A 137 -10.70 5.78 -16.94
CA CYS A 137 -10.43 7.21 -17.18
C CYS A 137 -10.26 7.55 -18.67
N GLY A 138 -9.62 6.70 -19.46
CA GLY A 138 -9.63 6.78 -20.93
C GLY A 138 -8.94 7.99 -21.59
N ALA A 139 -8.48 8.98 -20.82
CA ALA A 139 -7.62 10.07 -21.26
C ALA A 139 -6.30 9.57 -21.89
N GLU A 140 -5.56 10.42 -22.59
CA GLU A 140 -4.27 10.03 -23.21
C GLU A 140 -3.24 9.61 -22.14
N LYS A 141 -2.47 8.55 -22.40
CA LYS A 141 -1.40 8.10 -21.49
C LYS A 141 -0.27 9.13 -21.39
N ALA A 142 0.39 9.16 -20.25
CA ALA A 142 1.68 9.83 -20.11
C ALA A 142 2.77 9.12 -20.93
N SER A 143 3.71 9.89 -21.46
CA SER A 143 4.93 9.41 -22.11
C SER A 143 5.76 8.51 -21.19
N GLY A 144 6.56 7.61 -21.78
CA GLY A 144 7.45 6.71 -21.04
C GLY A 144 6.88 5.32 -20.72
N GLY A 145 5.90 4.84 -21.49
CA GLY A 145 5.35 3.49 -21.36
C GLY A 145 4.41 3.28 -20.17
N ILE A 146 4.00 4.36 -19.51
CA ILE A 146 3.11 4.34 -18.35
C ILE A 146 1.66 4.07 -18.82
N PRO A 147 0.90 3.15 -18.18
CA PRO A 147 -0.45 2.79 -18.62
C PRO A 147 -1.55 3.80 -18.22
N TYR A 148 -1.17 4.96 -17.68
CA TYR A 148 -2.06 5.97 -17.11
C TYR A 148 -1.73 7.37 -17.65
N CYS A 149 -2.69 8.30 -17.61
CA CYS A 149 -2.44 9.72 -17.82
C CYS A 149 -1.57 10.29 -16.69
N SER A 150 -1.08 11.53 -16.83
CA SER A 150 -0.20 12.18 -15.85
C SER A 150 -0.77 12.23 -14.42
N GLU A 151 -2.06 12.53 -14.29
CA GLU A 151 -2.78 12.57 -13.01
C GLU A 151 -2.83 11.20 -12.33
N HIS A 152 -3.40 10.20 -13.02
CA HIS A 152 -3.50 8.84 -12.48
C HIS A 152 -2.13 8.16 -12.29
N ALA A 153 -1.11 8.55 -13.06
CA ALA A 153 0.27 8.13 -12.82
C ALA A 153 0.83 8.68 -11.50
N ALA A 154 0.55 9.94 -11.15
CA ALA A 154 0.96 10.52 -9.87
C ALA A 154 0.29 9.82 -8.66
N ILE A 155 -0.93 9.32 -8.84
CA ILE A 155 -1.64 8.50 -7.83
C ILE A 155 -1.02 7.09 -7.74
N ALA A 156 -0.78 6.43 -8.88
CA ALA A 156 -0.24 5.08 -8.96
C ALA A 156 1.21 4.97 -8.43
N TYR A 157 2.08 5.90 -8.80
CA TYR A 157 3.54 5.82 -8.63
C TYR A 157 4.05 6.77 -7.53
N GLN A 158 3.55 6.61 -6.30
CA GLN A 158 4.04 7.41 -5.17
C GLN A 158 5.47 6.99 -4.74
N PRO A 159 6.43 7.93 -4.68
CA PRO A 159 7.78 7.65 -4.20
C PRO A 159 7.77 7.18 -2.74
N VAL A 160 8.80 6.44 -2.33
CA VAL A 160 8.84 5.79 -1.02
C VAL A 160 8.83 6.77 0.17
N ASP A 161 9.39 7.96 0.00
CA ASP A 161 9.51 8.97 1.06
C ASP A 161 8.21 9.71 1.40
N SER A 162 7.25 9.79 0.48
CA SER A 162 5.93 10.39 0.77
C SER A 162 5.05 9.43 1.57
N ARG A 163 5.09 8.13 1.27
CA ARG A 163 4.45 7.08 2.08
C ARG A 163 5.02 7.03 3.49
N ARG A 164 6.35 7.14 3.66
CA ARG A 164 6.99 7.10 4.99
C ARG A 164 6.64 8.31 5.86
N ARG A 165 6.46 9.51 5.28
CA ARG A 165 6.01 10.69 6.03
C ARG A 165 4.56 10.58 6.51
N ARG A 166 3.64 10.10 5.66
CA ARG A 166 2.22 9.88 6.03
C ARG A 166 2.00 8.78 7.08
N ALA A 167 2.98 7.91 7.32
CA ALA A 167 2.90 6.84 8.31
C ALA A 167 3.59 7.20 9.64
N ASN A 168 4.15 8.40 9.77
CA ASN A 168 5.00 8.83 10.89
C ASN A 168 4.66 10.26 11.36
N GLY A 169 3.48 10.75 11.01
CA GLY A 169 2.80 11.93 11.53
C GLY A 169 1.33 11.60 11.70
#